data_AF-A0A257J527-F1
#
_entry.id   AF-A0A257J527-F1
#
_cell.length_a   1.000
_cell.length_b   1.000
_cell.length_c   1.000
_cell.angle_alpha   90.00
_cell.angle_beta   90.00
_cell.angle_gamma   90.00
#
_symmetry.space_group_name_H-M   'P 1'
#
loop_
_entity.id
_entity.type
_entity.pdbx_description
1 polymer ?
#
loop_
_entity_poly.entity_id
_entity_poly.type
_entity_poly.pdbx_seq_one_letter_code
_entity_poly.pdbx_strand_id
1 'polypeptide(L)'
;MAPEVAAISRAPQTYPSFSDIPAAPTDLRPVRAWGQAARATQADRLALEQATADSTWTLSGTEAFAARAIAQAGPVPASLISTSAATEAYARELRRRATPPPPPKR
;
A
#
# COMPACT_ATOMS: atom_id res chain seq x y z
N MET A 1 -39.51 -13.03 -43.01
CA MET A 1 -39.37 -12.27 -41.75
C MET A 1 -40.70 -11.85 -41.14
N ALA A 2 -41.59 -11.09 -41.82
CA ALA A 2 -42.89 -10.71 -41.26
C ALA A 2 -43.80 -11.87 -40.74
N PRO A 3 -43.95 -13.00 -41.47
CA PRO A 3 -44.79 -14.11 -40.98
C PRO A 3 -44.17 -14.89 -39.82
N GLU A 4 -42.84 -14.91 -39.73
CA GLU A 4 -42.08 -15.61 -38.70
C GLU A 4 -42.12 -14.83 -37.37
N VAL A 5 -41.99 -13.50 -37.43
CA VAL A 5 -42.20 -12.61 -36.28
C VAL A 5 -43.64 -12.71 -35.76
N ALA A 6 -44.63 -12.83 -36.66
CA ALA A 6 -46.03 -13.02 -36.28
C ALA A 6 -46.30 -14.40 -35.66
N ALA A 7 -45.56 -15.44 -36.04
CA ALA A 7 -45.66 -16.76 -35.44
C ALA A 7 -45.06 -16.78 -34.02
N ILE A 8 -43.91 -16.13 -33.83
CA ILE A 8 -43.25 -16.04 -32.52
C ILE A 8 -44.08 -15.19 -31.55
N SER A 9 -44.67 -14.09 -32.00
CA SER A 9 -45.47 -13.20 -31.13
C SER A 9 -46.81 -13.79 -30.69
N ARG A 10 -47.36 -14.72 -31.49
CA ARG A 10 -48.62 -15.42 -31.20
C ARG A 10 -48.41 -16.75 -30.48
N ALA A 11 -47.17 -17.23 -30.37
CA ALA A 11 -46.87 -18.43 -29.61
C ALA A 11 -47.20 -18.20 -28.13
N PRO A 12 -47.93 -19.11 -27.48
CA PRO A 12 -48.23 -18.99 -26.05
C PRO A 12 -46.92 -19.02 -25.27
N GLN A 13 -46.58 -17.88 -24.67
CA GLN A 13 -45.46 -17.76 -23.75
C GLN A 13 -45.95 -17.93 -22.32
N THR A 14 -45.20 -18.67 -21.50
CA THR A 14 -45.45 -18.69 -20.06
C THR A 14 -44.96 -17.36 -19.49
N TYR A 15 -45.90 -16.45 -19.24
CA TYR A 15 -45.59 -15.19 -18.56
C TYR A 15 -45.59 -15.40 -17.05
N PRO A 16 -44.60 -14.85 -16.32
CA PRO A 16 -44.68 -14.79 -14.88
C PRO A 16 -45.90 -13.97 -14.46
N SER A 17 -46.57 -14.47 -13.45
CA SER A 17 -47.73 -13.90 -12.79
C SER A 17 -47.31 -13.27 -11.46
N PHE A 18 -48.18 -12.46 -10.86
CA PHE A 18 -47.91 -11.89 -9.54
C PHE A 18 -47.72 -12.96 -8.45
N SER A 19 -48.27 -14.16 -8.62
CA SER A 19 -48.05 -15.29 -7.70
C SER A 19 -46.67 -15.92 -7.82
N ASP A 20 -45.93 -15.66 -8.91
CA ASP A 20 -44.55 -16.13 -9.07
C ASP A 20 -43.54 -15.24 -8.33
N ILE A 21 -44.00 -14.13 -7.74
CA ILE A 21 -43.17 -13.29 -6.87
C ILE A 21 -42.90 -14.06 -5.58
N PRO A 22 -41.62 -14.34 -5.25
CA PRO A 22 -41.29 -15.03 -4.01
C PRO A 22 -41.70 -14.18 -2.81
N ALA A 23 -42.07 -14.84 -1.71
CA ALA A 23 -42.36 -14.17 -0.46
C ALA A 23 -41.15 -13.35 0.02
N ALA A 24 -41.43 -12.27 0.75
CA ALA A 24 -40.38 -11.46 1.35
C ALA A 24 -39.48 -12.33 2.25
N PRO A 25 -38.15 -12.16 2.19
CA PRO A 25 -37.24 -12.83 3.10
C PRO A 25 -37.60 -12.51 4.55
N THR A 26 -37.55 -13.52 5.42
CA THR A 26 -37.89 -13.38 6.86
C THR A 26 -36.65 -13.20 7.74
N ASP A 27 -35.47 -13.43 7.17
CA ASP A 27 -34.16 -13.33 7.79
C ASP A 27 -33.51 -11.94 7.65
N LEU A 28 -34.33 -10.92 7.37
CA LEU A 28 -33.86 -9.55 7.27
C LEU A 28 -33.39 -9.04 8.63
N ARG A 29 -32.27 -8.33 8.61
CA ARG A 29 -31.73 -7.66 9.81
C ARG A 29 -32.80 -6.71 10.40
N PRO A 30 -33.13 -6.82 11.70
CA PRO A 30 -34.05 -5.90 12.35
C PRO A 30 -33.55 -4.44 12.30
N VAL A 31 -34.47 -3.48 12.16
CA VAL A 31 -34.13 -2.04 12.04
C VAL A 31 -33.20 -1.56 13.17
N ARG A 32 -33.47 -1.99 14.42
CA ARG A 32 -32.64 -1.62 15.58
C ARG A 32 -31.19 -2.14 15.48
N ALA A 33 -30.98 -3.30 14.85
CA ALA A 33 -29.66 -3.89 14.71
C ALA A 33 -28.76 -3.08 13.76
N TRP A 34 -29.34 -2.33 12.81
CA TRP A 34 -28.58 -1.38 11.99
C TRP A 34 -27.99 -0.25 12.83
N GLY A 35 -28.77 0.35 13.72
CA GLY A 35 -28.30 1.40 14.62
C GLY A 35 -27.27 0.90 15.65
N GLN A 36 -27.35 -0.36 16.06
CA GLN A 36 -26.32 -0.99 16.89
C GLN A 36 -25.02 -1.18 16.13
N ALA A 37 -25.08 -1.73 14.91
CA ALA A 37 -23.91 -1.92 14.06
C ALA A 37 -23.22 -0.58 13.74
N ALA A 38 -23.99 0.46 13.39
CA ALA A 38 -23.44 1.79 13.12
C ALA A 38 -22.71 2.38 14.33
N ARG A 39 -23.25 2.22 15.55
CA ARG A 39 -22.60 2.68 16.78
C ARG A 39 -21.32 1.90 17.08
N ALA A 40 -21.31 0.58 16.83
CA ALA A 40 -20.11 -0.23 16.96
C ALA A 40 -19.00 0.26 16.02
N THR A 41 -19.32 0.46 14.74
CA THR A 41 -18.36 1.00 13.76
C THR A 41 -17.81 2.38 14.16
N GLN A 42 -18.64 3.26 14.72
CA GLN A 42 -18.19 4.56 15.21
C GLN A 42 -17.24 4.42 16.41
N ALA A 43 -17.51 3.50 17.32
CA ALA A 43 -16.64 3.21 18.46
C ALA A 43 -15.29 2.62 18.00
N ASP A 44 -15.32 1.67 17.06
CA ASP A 44 -14.11 1.06 16.49
C ASP A 44 -13.23 2.10 15.79
N ARG A 45 -13.84 3.03 15.04
CA ARG A 45 -13.12 4.15 14.43
C ARG A 45 -12.40 4.99 15.49
N LEU A 46 -13.10 5.38 16.56
CA LEU A 46 -12.51 6.19 17.63
C LEU A 46 -11.36 5.46 18.32
N ALA A 47 -11.51 4.16 18.58
CA ALA A 47 -10.46 3.33 19.15
C ALA A 47 -9.25 3.24 18.22
N LEU A 48 -9.47 3.06 16.92
CA LEU A 48 -8.40 3.02 15.92
C LEU A 48 -7.65 4.36 15.87
N GLU A 49 -8.37 5.48 15.78
CA GLU A 49 -7.77 6.83 15.78
C GLU A 49 -6.88 7.06 17.00
N GLN A 50 -7.31 6.61 18.18
CA GLN A 50 -6.51 6.70 19.40
C GLN A 50 -5.28 5.79 19.36
N ALA A 51 -5.44 4.54 18.89
CA ALA A 51 -4.35 3.57 18.80
C ALA A 51 -3.30 3.93 17.73
N THR A 52 -3.70 4.71 16.72
CA THR A 52 -2.81 5.16 15.64
C THR A 52 -2.48 6.64 15.74
N ALA A 53 -2.77 7.30 16.86
CA ALA A 53 -2.39 8.69 17.05
C ALA A 53 -0.86 8.83 16.92
N ASP A 54 -0.42 9.99 16.42
CA ASP A 54 1.00 10.33 16.40
C ASP A 54 1.54 10.18 17.83
N SER A 55 2.73 9.57 17.98
CA SER A 55 3.37 9.18 19.26
C SER A 55 2.99 7.81 19.84
N THR A 56 2.02 7.07 19.30
CA THR A 56 1.69 5.71 19.81
C THR A 56 2.70 4.66 19.33
N TRP A 57 3.36 4.93 18.21
CA TRP A 57 4.36 4.06 17.61
C TRP A 57 5.75 4.63 17.86
N THR A 58 6.37 4.22 18.96
CA THR A 58 7.78 4.52 19.22
C THR A 58 8.65 3.37 18.73
N LEU A 59 9.56 3.65 17.81
CA LEU A 59 10.61 2.70 17.46
C LEU A 59 11.60 2.63 18.63
N SER A 60 11.49 1.59 19.46
CA SER A 60 12.37 1.38 20.62
C SER A 60 13.41 0.30 20.31
N GLY A 61 14.59 0.43 20.91
CA GLY A 61 15.67 -0.56 20.73
C GLY A 61 16.37 -0.51 19.38
N THR A 62 16.25 0.59 18.64
CA THR A 62 16.96 0.83 17.37
C THR A 62 18.47 0.71 17.54
N GLU A 63 19.02 1.26 18.61
CA GLU A 63 20.45 1.20 18.91
C GLU A 63 20.89 -0.22 19.21
N ALA A 64 20.10 -0.98 19.99
CA ALA A 64 20.39 -2.37 20.30
C ALA A 64 20.30 -3.26 19.05
N PHE A 65 19.30 -3.02 18.20
CA PHE A 65 19.16 -3.69 16.91
C PHE A 65 20.34 -3.39 15.99
N ALA A 66 20.71 -2.11 15.85
CA ALA A 66 21.83 -1.69 15.02
C ALA A 66 23.17 -2.27 15.53
N ALA A 67 23.41 -2.22 16.84
CA ALA A 67 24.60 -2.81 17.45
C ALA A 67 24.69 -4.32 17.19
N ARG A 68 23.55 -5.03 17.30
CA ARG A 68 23.49 -6.47 17.00
C ARG A 68 23.73 -6.76 15.52
N ALA A 69 23.17 -5.97 14.62
CA ALA A 69 23.36 -6.10 13.19
C ALA A 69 24.84 -5.88 12.81
N ILE A 70 25.48 -4.86 13.38
CA ILE A 70 26.92 -4.58 13.19
C ILE A 70 27.76 -5.76 13.71
N ALA A 71 27.45 -6.28 14.91
CA ALA A 71 28.15 -7.43 15.46
C ALA A 71 28.01 -8.70 14.60
N GLN A 72 26.82 -8.92 14.02
CA GLN A 72 26.55 -10.06 13.13
C GLN A 72 27.21 -9.92 11.75
N ALA A 73 27.26 -8.71 11.20
CA ALA A 73 27.90 -8.45 9.92
C ALA A 73 29.40 -8.75 9.94
N GLY A 74 30.02 -8.71 11.13
CA GLY A 74 31.44 -8.96 11.31
C GLY A 74 32.31 -7.83 10.75
N PRO A 75 33.65 -7.94 10.86
CA PRO A 75 34.55 -6.93 10.34
C PRO A 75 34.40 -6.79 8.83
N VAL A 76 34.25 -5.54 8.35
CA VAL A 76 34.25 -5.24 6.92
C VAL A 76 35.58 -5.75 6.34
N PRO A 77 35.56 -6.67 5.36
CA PRO A 77 36.78 -7.18 4.77
C PRO A 77 37.55 -6.03 4.10
N ALA A 78 38.86 -5.99 4.34
CA ALA A 78 39.73 -4.93 3.82
C ALA A 78 39.66 -4.78 2.29
N SER A 79 39.24 -5.82 1.56
CA SER A 79 39.00 -5.80 0.11
C SER A 79 37.84 -4.90 -0.32
N LEU A 80 36.91 -4.55 0.58
CA LEU A 80 35.82 -3.61 0.33
C LEU A 80 36.18 -2.16 0.69
N ILE A 81 37.26 -1.96 1.44
CA ILE A 81 37.79 -0.63 1.73
C ILE A 81 38.53 -0.17 0.46
N SER A 82 37.87 0.69 -0.31
CA SER A 82 38.39 1.23 -1.57
C SER A 82 39.48 2.28 -1.33
N THR A 83 40.55 1.90 -0.64
CA THR A 83 41.81 2.66 -0.56
C THR A 83 42.82 2.12 -1.57
N SER A 84 42.34 1.45 -2.62
CA SER A 84 43.20 0.98 -3.70
C SER A 84 43.91 2.17 -4.35
N ALA A 85 45.13 1.94 -4.85
CA ALA A 85 45.86 2.95 -5.62
C ALA A 85 45.04 3.48 -6.81
N ALA A 86 44.12 2.68 -7.36
CA ALA A 86 43.19 3.08 -8.41
C ALA A 86 42.17 4.13 -7.93
N THR A 87 41.66 3.99 -6.70
CA THR A 87 40.72 4.94 -6.10
C THR A 87 41.38 6.29 -5.83
N GLU A 88 42.63 6.28 -5.34
CA GLU A 88 43.39 7.50 -5.14
C GLU A 88 43.78 8.19 -6.44
N ALA A 89 44.11 7.42 -7.48
CA ALA A 89 44.40 7.94 -8.81
C ALA A 89 43.16 8.63 -9.42
N TYR A 90 41.98 8.01 -9.30
CA TYR A 90 40.72 8.59 -9.74
C TYR A 90 40.38 9.89 -8.97
N ALA A 91 40.56 9.89 -7.64
CA ALA A 91 40.35 11.09 -6.83
C ALA A 91 41.33 12.23 -7.18
N ARG A 92 42.58 11.91 -7.52
CA ARG A 92 43.56 12.90 -8.01
C ARG A 92 43.14 13.48 -9.37
N GLU A 93 42.65 12.66 -10.28
CA GLU A 93 42.18 13.09 -11.59
C GLU A 93 40.95 14.01 -11.49
N LEU A 94 39.99 13.68 -10.61
CA LEU A 94 38.85 14.55 -10.33
C LEU A 94 39.28 15.91 -9.78
N ARG A 95 40.22 15.95 -8.81
CA ARG A 95 40.75 17.21 -8.27
C ARG A 95 41.42 18.04 -9.36
N ARG A 96 42.20 17.40 -10.25
CA ARG A 96 42.87 18.07 -11.37
C ARG A 96 41.88 18.74 -12.33
N ARG A 97 40.75 18.09 -12.61
CA ARG A 97 39.69 18.64 -13.46
C ARG A 97 38.88 19.74 -12.77
N ALA A 98 38.74 19.64 -11.45
CA ALA A 98 38.02 20.63 -10.65
C ALA A 98 38.86 21.88 -10.36
N THR A 99 40.18 21.88 -10.61
CA THR A 99 41.02 23.05 -10.45
C THR A 99 40.69 24.10 -11.54
N PRO A 100 40.20 25.29 -11.16
CA PRO A 100 39.91 26.35 -12.13
C PRO A 100 41.21 26.84 -12.80
N PRO A 101 41.11 27.37 -14.04
CA PRO A 101 42.29 27.91 -14.74
C PRO A 101 42.91 29.07 -13.95
N PRO A 102 44.24 29.27 -14.06
CA PRO A 102 44.90 30.38 -13.38
C PRO A 102 44.35 31.73 -13.89
N PRO A 103 44.26 32.74 -13.00
CA PRO A 103 43.74 34.05 -13.39
C PRO A 103 44.61 34.70 -14.48
N PRO A 104 44.02 35.49 -15.40
CA PRO A 104 44.78 36.16 -16.45
C PRO A 104 45.82 37.10 -15.85
N LYS A 105 47.03 37.09 -16.42
CA LYS A 105 48.11 38.00 -16.02
C LYS A 105 47.70 39.43 -16.40
N ARG A 106 47.72 40.34 -15.42
CA ARG A 106 47.58 41.78 -15.64
C ARG A 106 48.79 42.35 -16.36
#